data_AF-A0A4Y2SAZ0-F1
#
_entry.id   AF-A0A4Y2SAZ0-F1
#
_cell.length_a   1.000
_cell.length_b   1.000
_cell.length_c   1.000
_cell.angle_alpha   90.00
_cell.angle_beta   90.00
_cell.angle_gamma   90.00
#
_symmetry.space_group_name_H-M   'P 1'
#
loop_
_entity.id
_entity.type
_entity.pdbx_description
1 polymer ?
#
loop_
_entity_poly.entity_id
_entity_poly.type
_entity_poly.pdbx_seq_one_letter_code
_entity_poly.pdbx_strand_id
1 'polypeptide(L)'
;MIKHKKLSHETFWAGAARGLGKLGNCPWCQSGSSKGKNGLIDTRAPEKRQIWTAQIKDCRGTIVNEVLEKAEQSCLALNVEASFKEVRKRKKKRFFDKKCEDGSSEISQHKKFRLALQQVNDRIEAELERRFQSMQKVNKIFGFLSPKQLTTLDNKTLREKATTLANLYRNDLDKDELSVEIESFKYSVISSDNLAGNESKKSKLNSTALDF
;
A
#
# COMPACT_ATOMS: atom_id res chain seq x y z
N MET A 1 -38.87 13.50 33.96
CA MET A 1 -38.75 13.67 32.49
C MET A 1 -37.27 13.68 32.11
N ILE A 2 -36.71 12.55 31.68
CA ILE A 2 -35.31 12.46 31.23
C ILE A 2 -35.34 12.25 29.71
N LYS A 3 -34.91 13.27 28.96
CA LYS A 3 -34.84 13.24 27.50
C LYS A 3 -33.66 12.35 27.09
N HIS A 4 -33.95 11.19 26.49
CA HIS A 4 -32.95 10.39 25.79
C HIS A 4 -32.38 11.18 24.60
N LYS A 5 -31.12 11.59 24.67
CA LYS A 5 -30.35 12.03 23.50
C LYS A 5 -30.06 10.80 22.64
N LYS A 6 -30.75 10.68 21.50
CA LYS A 6 -30.34 9.79 20.41
C LYS A 6 -28.98 10.27 19.89
N LEU A 7 -27.92 9.51 20.16
CA LEU A 7 -26.67 9.61 19.39
C LEU A 7 -26.98 9.11 17.98
N SER A 8 -26.96 10.01 17.00
CA SER A 8 -27.13 9.64 15.60
C SER A 8 -25.89 8.87 15.12
N HIS A 9 -26.11 7.93 14.20
CA HIS A 9 -25.10 7.09 13.55
C HIS A 9 -23.92 7.88 12.95
N GLU A 10 -24.09 9.19 12.69
CA GLU A 10 -23.06 10.08 12.16
C GLU A 10 -22.01 10.47 13.21
N THR A 11 -22.37 10.55 14.48
CA THR A 11 -21.41 10.90 15.56
C THR A 11 -20.43 9.77 15.89
N PHE A 12 -20.79 8.52 15.61
CA PHE A 12 -19.91 7.37 15.86
C PHE A 12 -18.78 7.28 14.82
N TRP A 13 -19.09 7.53 13.54
CA TRP A 13 -18.07 7.54 12.48
C TRP A 13 -17.16 8.77 12.53
N ALA A 14 -17.64 9.92 13.02
CA ALA A 14 -16.81 11.11 13.24
C ALA A 14 -15.79 10.93 14.39
N GLY A 15 -16.02 10.00 15.32
CA GLY A 15 -15.08 9.65 16.38
C GLY A 15 -13.93 8.75 15.90
N ALA A 16 -14.24 7.76 15.06
CA ALA A 16 -13.27 6.79 14.55
C ALA A 16 -12.18 7.43 13.64
N ALA A 17 -12.52 8.54 12.95
CA ALA A 17 -11.57 9.28 12.13
C ALA A 17 -10.45 9.96 12.94
N ARG A 18 -10.65 10.21 14.24
CA ARG A 18 -9.63 10.85 15.11
C ARG A 18 -8.67 9.85 15.78
N GLY A 19 -9.00 8.56 15.80
CA GLY A 19 -8.17 7.51 16.40
C GLY A 19 -7.07 6.94 15.48
N LEU A 20 -7.05 7.34 14.20
CA LEU A 20 -6.07 6.88 13.20
C LEU A 20 -4.80 7.75 13.12
N GLY A 21 -4.44 8.42 14.22
CA GLY A 21 -3.22 9.24 14.32
C GLY A 21 -1.90 8.47 14.39
N LYS A 22 -1.91 7.13 14.41
CA LYS A 22 -0.69 6.29 14.45
C LYS A 22 -0.38 5.53 13.15
N LEU A 23 -0.90 5.99 12.01
CA LEU A 23 -0.37 5.65 10.68
C LEU A 23 0.45 6.81 10.09
N GLY A 24 0.98 7.69 10.94
CA GLY A 24 1.79 8.87 10.57
C GLY A 24 3.17 8.55 9.99
N ASN A 25 3.55 7.27 9.89
CA ASN A 25 4.83 6.84 9.32
C ASN A 25 4.65 5.97 8.07
N CYS A 26 3.61 6.22 7.27
CA CYS A 26 3.53 5.68 5.92
C CYS A 26 4.49 6.49 5.01
N PRO A 27 5.61 5.90 4.51
CA PRO A 27 6.56 6.63 3.66
C PRO A 27 5.92 7.12 2.35
N TRP A 28 4.75 6.60 1.99
CA TRP A 28 3.94 7.01 0.84
C TRP A 28 3.10 8.26 1.08
N CYS A 29 2.68 8.56 2.32
CA CYS A 29 1.97 9.81 2.61
C CYS A 29 2.94 11.00 2.68
N GLN A 30 4.19 10.78 3.07
CA GLN A 30 5.23 11.81 3.09
C GLN A 30 5.75 12.18 1.69
N SER A 31 5.54 11.31 0.68
CA SER A 31 5.82 11.63 -0.74
C SER A 31 4.63 12.26 -1.46
N GLY A 32 3.48 12.42 -0.80
CA GLY A 32 2.23 12.97 -1.34
C GLY A 32 2.18 14.51 -1.40
N SER A 33 3.28 15.17 -1.73
CA SER A 33 3.28 16.59 -2.12
C SER A 33 4.40 16.86 -3.12
N SER A 34 4.36 16.14 -4.25
CA SER A 34 5.09 16.58 -5.44
C SER A 34 4.09 16.67 -6.58
N LYS A 35 3.65 17.90 -6.86
CA LYS A 35 3.09 18.23 -8.17
C LYS A 35 4.04 17.67 -9.22
N GLY A 36 3.49 16.92 -10.17
CA GLY A 36 4.21 15.97 -11.01
C GLY A 36 5.59 16.43 -11.47
N LYS A 37 6.57 15.53 -11.31
CA LYS A 37 7.79 15.44 -12.13
C LYS A 37 8.49 14.10 -11.85
N ASN A 38 8.69 13.37 -12.94
CA ASN A 38 9.68 12.31 -13.18
C ASN A 38 9.34 10.91 -12.65
N GLY A 39 9.02 10.01 -13.60
CA GLY A 39 8.82 8.58 -13.42
C GLY A 39 10.09 7.82 -13.08
N LEU A 40 10.75 8.21 -11.99
CA LEU A 40 11.83 7.41 -11.42
C LEU A 40 11.19 6.18 -10.75
N ILE A 41 11.25 5.05 -11.44
CA ILE A 41 10.92 3.74 -10.87
C ILE A 41 11.80 3.51 -9.63
N ASP A 42 11.22 3.73 -8.44
CA ASP A 42 11.91 3.60 -7.16
C ASP A 42 12.49 2.18 -7.01
N THR A 43 13.82 2.09 -7.15
CA THR A 43 14.58 0.84 -7.06
C THR A 43 14.76 0.35 -5.62
N ARG A 44 14.46 1.18 -4.61
CA ARG A 44 14.47 0.83 -3.18
C ARG A 44 13.07 0.47 -2.66
N ALA A 45 12.04 0.62 -3.48
CA ALA A 45 10.69 0.19 -3.17
C ALA A 45 10.50 -1.33 -2.94
N PRO A 46 11.24 -2.29 -3.54
CA PRO A 46 10.98 -3.71 -3.30
C PRO A 46 11.32 -4.18 -1.87
N GLU A 47 12.39 -3.67 -1.25
CA GLU A 47 12.76 -4.02 0.13
C GLU A 47 11.76 -3.46 1.15
N LYS A 48 11.39 -2.18 1.01
CA LYS A 48 10.35 -1.57 1.83
C LYS A 48 9.00 -2.28 1.68
N ARG A 49 8.70 -2.82 0.49
CA ARG A 49 7.46 -3.57 0.23
C ARG A 49 7.43 -4.94 0.93
N GLN A 50 8.52 -5.70 0.93
CA GLN A 50 8.58 -6.99 1.65
C GLN A 50 8.34 -6.80 3.15
N ILE A 51 8.93 -5.75 3.73
CA ILE A 51 8.73 -5.37 5.14
C ILE A 51 7.25 -5.06 5.40
N TRP A 52 6.60 -4.29 4.54
CA TRP A 52 5.18 -3.95 4.69
C TRP A 52 4.25 -5.17 4.55
N THR A 53 4.53 -6.09 3.63
CA THR A 53 3.75 -7.33 3.51
C THR A 53 3.89 -8.22 4.75
N ALA A 54 5.07 -8.26 5.36
CA ALA A 54 5.28 -8.99 6.61
C ALA A 54 4.50 -8.33 7.76
N GLN A 55 4.51 -6.99 7.85
CA GLN A 55 3.73 -6.24 8.85
C GLN A 55 2.23 -6.50 8.73
N ILE A 56 1.66 -6.48 7.52
CA ILE A 56 0.22 -6.73 7.31
C ILE A 56 -0.19 -8.16 7.69
N LYS A 57 0.69 -9.13 7.43
CA LYS A 57 0.47 -10.53 7.84
C LYS A 57 0.50 -10.69 9.35
N ASP A 58 1.43 -10.01 10.03
CA ASP A 58 1.54 -10.00 11.49
C ASP A 58 0.31 -9.33 12.14
N CYS A 59 -0.16 -8.21 11.57
CA CYS A 59 -1.37 -7.53 12.01
C CYS A 59 -2.62 -8.41 11.98
N ARG A 60 -2.69 -9.43 11.11
CA ARG A 60 -3.84 -10.35 11.03
C ARG A 60 -4.12 -11.07 12.36
N GLY A 61 -3.07 -11.33 13.15
CA GLY A 61 -3.16 -11.99 14.46
C GLY A 61 -3.49 -11.03 15.60
N THR A 62 -2.95 -9.82 15.57
CA THR A 62 -3.01 -8.87 16.70
C THR A 62 -4.15 -7.87 16.60
N ILE A 63 -4.55 -7.46 15.39
CA ILE A 63 -5.45 -6.32 15.17
C ILE A 63 -6.84 -6.52 15.78
N VAL A 64 -7.34 -7.75 15.82
CA VAL A 64 -8.65 -8.06 16.40
C VAL A 64 -8.63 -7.79 17.91
N ASN A 65 -7.55 -8.19 18.58
CA ASN A 65 -7.41 -8.00 20.03
C ASN A 65 -7.18 -6.53 20.36
N GLU A 66 -6.31 -5.84 19.61
CA GLU A 66 -6.06 -4.40 19.81
C GLU A 66 -7.32 -3.55 19.62
N VAL A 67 -8.15 -3.88 18.62
CA VAL A 67 -9.41 -3.16 18.36
C VAL A 67 -10.44 -3.47 19.44
N LEU A 68 -10.50 -4.72 19.93
CA LEU A 68 -11.37 -5.09 21.05
C LEU A 68 -10.98 -4.35 22.33
N GLU A 69 -9.70 -4.33 22.70
CA GLU A 69 -9.23 -3.61 23.89
C GLU A 69 -9.54 -2.12 23.83
N LYS A 70 -9.34 -1.48 22.66
CA LYS A 70 -9.67 -0.06 22.47
C LYS A 70 -11.19 0.20 22.57
N ALA A 71 -12.00 -0.73 22.05
CA ALA A 71 -13.45 -0.62 22.15
C ALA A 71 -13.91 -0.79 23.60
N GLU A 72 -13.36 -1.74 24.34
CA GLU A 72 -13.63 -1.96 25.77
C GLU A 72 -13.26 -0.73 26.60
N GLN A 73 -12.06 -0.19 26.40
CA GLN A 73 -11.62 1.06 27.06
C GLN A 73 -12.56 2.23 26.76
N SER A 74 -13.05 2.34 25.53
CA SER A 74 -14.01 3.38 25.13
C SER A 74 -15.37 3.19 25.80
N CYS A 75 -15.85 1.95 25.93
CA CYS A 75 -17.08 1.62 26.65
C CYS A 75 -16.97 1.95 28.15
N LEU A 76 -15.84 1.59 28.78
CA LEU A 76 -15.55 1.93 30.18
C LEU A 76 -15.55 3.44 30.40
N ALA A 77 -14.92 4.21 29.52
CA ALA A 77 -14.90 5.68 29.60
C ALA A 77 -16.29 6.32 29.48
N LEU A 78 -17.21 5.66 28.77
CA LEU A 78 -18.60 6.12 28.59
C LEU A 78 -19.57 5.50 29.62
N ASN A 79 -19.06 4.70 30.56
CA ASN A 79 -19.84 3.98 31.55
C ASN A 79 -20.92 3.08 30.93
N VAL A 80 -20.62 2.50 29.76
CA VAL A 80 -21.46 1.57 29.01
C VAL A 80 -20.90 0.15 29.16
N GLU A 81 -21.78 -0.83 29.35
CA GLU A 81 -21.39 -2.24 29.44
C GLU A 81 -20.73 -2.72 28.12
N ALA A 82 -19.51 -3.25 28.23
CA ALA A 82 -18.71 -3.74 27.11
C ALA A 82 -19.03 -5.22 26.79
N SER A 83 -20.31 -5.55 26.58
CA SER A 83 -20.73 -6.92 26.26
C SER A 83 -21.43 -7.01 24.90
N PHE A 84 -21.13 -8.07 24.15
CA PHE A 84 -21.85 -8.36 22.91
C PHE A 84 -23.24 -8.89 23.24
N LYS A 85 -24.28 -8.30 22.64
CA LYS A 85 -25.66 -8.75 22.88
C LYS A 85 -25.89 -10.12 22.25
N GLU A 86 -26.39 -11.06 23.02
CA GLU A 86 -26.77 -12.37 22.50
C GLU A 86 -28.01 -12.21 21.60
N VAL A 87 -27.90 -12.67 20.34
CA VAL A 87 -29.02 -12.62 19.41
C VAL A 87 -29.98 -13.74 19.78
N ARG A 88 -31.26 -13.42 20.01
CA ARG A 88 -32.30 -14.40 20.33
C ARG A 88 -32.32 -15.54 19.29
N LYS A 89 -32.15 -16.78 19.75
CA LYS A 89 -32.32 -17.98 18.93
C LYS A 89 -33.75 -18.07 18.42
N ARG A 90 -33.96 -17.96 17.10
CA ARG A 90 -35.30 -18.02 16.50
C ARG A 90 -35.73 -19.47 16.36
N LYS A 91 -36.72 -19.91 17.13
CA LYS A 91 -37.37 -21.21 16.92
C LYS A 91 -38.35 -21.11 15.76
N LYS A 92 -38.13 -21.86 14.67
CA LYS A 92 -39.09 -21.97 13.56
C LYS A 92 -39.71 -23.38 13.59
N LYS A 93 -41.03 -23.46 13.77
CA LYS A 93 -41.76 -24.74 13.75
C LYS A 93 -41.80 -25.24 12.31
N ARG A 94 -41.09 -26.33 12.01
CA ARG A 94 -41.32 -27.14 10.81
C ARG A 94 -41.85 -28.49 11.28
N PHE A 95 -43.13 -28.72 11.03
CA PHE A 95 -43.90 -29.92 11.40
C PHE A 95 -44.28 -30.10 12.88
N PHE A 96 -45.42 -30.76 13.09
CA PHE A 96 -45.96 -31.11 14.41
C PHE A 96 -45.05 -32.16 15.07
N ASP A 97 -44.69 -31.93 16.33
CA ASP A 97 -44.10 -32.88 17.29
C ASP A 97 -42.60 -33.19 17.38
N LYS A 98 -41.70 -32.55 16.62
CA LYS A 98 -40.26 -32.65 16.91
C LYS A 98 -39.57 -31.29 16.93
N LYS A 99 -39.11 -30.84 18.11
CA LYS A 99 -38.24 -29.68 18.23
C LYS A 99 -36.82 -30.11 17.84
N CYS A 100 -36.34 -29.66 16.70
CA CYS A 100 -34.93 -29.74 16.33
C CYS A 100 -34.33 -28.33 16.41
N GLU A 101 -33.16 -28.19 17.02
CA GLU A 101 -32.43 -26.92 17.01
C GLU A 101 -31.92 -26.66 15.59
N ASP A 102 -32.19 -25.47 15.04
CA ASP A 102 -31.69 -25.09 13.72
C ASP A 102 -30.15 -25.08 13.79
N GLY A 103 -29.51 -26.04 13.12
CA GLY A 103 -28.06 -26.13 12.96
C GLY A 103 -27.47 -25.01 12.09
N SER A 104 -28.18 -23.88 11.93
CA SER A 104 -27.60 -22.67 11.39
C SER A 104 -26.61 -22.17 12.43
N SER A 105 -25.36 -22.59 12.27
CA SER A 105 -24.22 -22.25 13.13
C SER A 105 -24.40 -20.86 13.70
N GLU A 106 -24.73 -20.80 14.99
CA GLU A 106 -24.87 -19.55 15.73
C GLU A 106 -23.49 -18.94 15.89
N ILE A 107 -23.03 -18.30 14.83
CA ILE A 107 -21.82 -17.50 14.85
C ILE A 107 -22.13 -16.34 15.81
N SER A 108 -21.52 -16.39 16.99
CA SER A 108 -21.64 -15.33 18.01
C SER A 108 -21.30 -13.97 17.39
N GLN A 109 -21.88 -12.88 17.91
CA GLN A 109 -21.59 -11.53 17.41
C GLN A 109 -20.08 -11.23 17.42
N HIS A 110 -19.38 -11.72 18.46
CA HIS A 110 -17.93 -11.65 18.56
C HIS A 110 -17.23 -12.32 17.36
N LYS A 111 -17.67 -13.51 16.97
CA LYS A 111 -17.11 -14.21 15.81
C LYS A 111 -17.44 -13.48 14.50
N LYS A 112 -18.63 -12.88 14.36
CA LYS A 112 -18.97 -12.02 13.20
C LYS A 112 -18.08 -10.79 13.10
N PHE A 113 -17.84 -10.12 14.22
CA PHE A 113 -16.95 -8.95 14.31
C PHE A 113 -15.52 -9.32 13.91
N ARG A 114 -14.99 -10.41 14.47
CA ARG A 114 -13.67 -10.94 14.11
C ARG A 114 -13.55 -11.24 12.62
N LEU A 115 -14.56 -11.93 12.06
CA LEU A 115 -14.58 -12.26 10.63
C LEU A 115 -14.61 -10.98 9.76
N ALA A 116 -15.39 -9.97 10.13
CA ALA A 116 -15.45 -8.71 9.38
C ALA A 116 -14.10 -7.98 9.36
N LEU A 117 -13.40 -7.90 10.50
CA LEU A 117 -12.07 -7.29 10.55
C LEU A 117 -11.04 -8.08 9.73
N GLN A 118 -11.06 -9.41 9.83
CA GLN A 118 -10.17 -10.26 9.04
C GLN A 118 -10.43 -10.10 7.54
N GLN A 119 -11.69 -10.00 7.11
CA GLN A 119 -12.04 -9.74 5.70
C GLN A 119 -11.46 -8.42 5.18
N VAL A 120 -11.45 -7.36 6.01
CA VAL A 120 -10.82 -6.09 5.63
C VAL A 120 -9.32 -6.28 5.43
N ASN A 121 -8.65 -7.00 6.32
CA ASN A 121 -7.21 -7.26 6.20
C ASN A 121 -6.89 -8.09 4.96
N ASP A 122 -7.64 -9.17 4.74
CA ASP A 122 -7.48 -10.05 3.56
C ASP A 122 -7.71 -9.25 2.26
N ARG A 123 -8.67 -8.31 2.25
CA ARG A 123 -8.90 -7.42 1.10
C ARG A 123 -7.75 -6.45 0.86
N ILE A 124 -7.20 -5.86 1.92
CA ILE A 124 -6.04 -4.95 1.82
C ILE A 124 -4.83 -5.71 1.25
N GLU A 125 -4.55 -6.91 1.79
CA GLU A 125 -3.47 -7.76 1.31
C GLU A 125 -3.64 -8.09 -0.18
N ALA A 126 -4.84 -8.53 -0.59
CA ALA A 126 -5.12 -8.89 -1.97
C ALA A 126 -4.97 -7.70 -2.95
N GLU A 127 -5.45 -6.51 -2.58
CA GLU A 127 -5.31 -5.32 -3.42
C GLU A 127 -3.86 -4.84 -3.52
N LEU A 128 -3.10 -4.89 -2.43
CA LEU A 128 -1.67 -4.56 -2.44
C LEU A 128 -0.88 -5.54 -3.29
N GLU A 129 -1.14 -6.83 -3.14
CA GLU A 129 -0.49 -7.86 -3.95
C GLU A 129 -0.82 -7.68 -5.44
N ARG A 130 -2.09 -7.41 -5.79
CA ARG A 130 -2.48 -7.13 -7.17
C ARG A 130 -1.71 -5.94 -7.75
N ARG A 131 -1.61 -4.83 -7.00
CA ARG A 131 -0.85 -3.63 -7.42
C ARG A 131 0.63 -3.96 -7.58
N PHE A 132 1.19 -4.75 -6.68
CA PHE A 132 2.59 -5.18 -6.75
C PHE A 132 2.86 -6.01 -8.00
N GLN A 133 2.04 -7.04 -8.25
CA GLN A 133 2.15 -7.87 -9.45
C GLN A 133 2.01 -7.05 -10.72
N SER A 134 1.08 -6.09 -10.76
CA SER A 134 0.95 -5.18 -11.90
C SER A 134 2.22 -4.35 -12.13
N MET A 135 2.79 -3.77 -11.06
CA MET A 135 4.02 -2.99 -11.16
C MET A 135 5.22 -3.87 -11.58
N GLN A 136 5.30 -5.10 -11.08
CA GLN A 136 6.34 -6.05 -11.48
C GLN A 136 6.25 -6.40 -12.96
N LYS A 137 5.04 -6.55 -13.52
CA LYS A 137 4.86 -6.79 -14.97
C LYS A 137 5.42 -5.64 -15.79
N VAL A 138 5.10 -4.40 -15.42
CA VAL A 138 5.65 -3.20 -16.09
C VAL A 138 7.17 -3.17 -15.96
N ASN A 139 7.72 -3.40 -14.77
CA ASN A 139 9.16 -3.40 -14.55
C ASN A 139 9.89 -4.55 -15.27
N LYS A 140 9.25 -5.68 -15.53
CA LYS A 140 9.84 -6.75 -16.36
C LYS A 140 10.03 -6.31 -17.81
N ILE A 141 9.12 -5.50 -18.34
CA ILE A 141 9.15 -5.02 -19.72
C ILE A 141 10.06 -3.80 -19.84
N PHE A 142 9.89 -2.80 -18.97
CA PHE A 142 10.55 -1.49 -19.09
C PHE A 142 11.68 -1.27 -18.09
N GLY A 143 11.93 -2.18 -17.15
CA GLY A 143 12.88 -1.94 -16.04
C GLY A 143 14.33 -1.75 -16.48
N PHE A 144 14.69 -2.20 -17.68
CA PHE A 144 16.01 -1.96 -18.27
C PHE A 144 16.25 -0.49 -18.63
N LEU A 145 15.19 0.32 -18.73
CA LEU A 145 15.25 1.77 -18.90
C LEU A 145 15.53 2.51 -17.59
N SER A 146 15.65 1.81 -16.46
CA SER A 146 16.05 2.46 -15.21
C SER A 146 17.47 3.03 -15.34
N PRO A 147 17.76 4.23 -14.78
CA PRO A 147 19.09 4.82 -14.85
C PRO A 147 20.21 3.86 -14.40
N LYS A 148 19.96 3.11 -13.32
CA LYS A 148 20.88 2.09 -12.82
C LYS A 148 21.18 0.99 -13.84
N GLN A 149 20.18 0.53 -14.58
CA GLN A 149 20.37 -0.50 -15.61
C GLN A 149 21.02 0.09 -16.86
N LEU A 150 20.64 1.29 -17.28
CA LEU A 150 21.22 1.98 -18.44
C LEU A 150 22.73 2.23 -18.27
N THR A 151 23.17 2.59 -17.07
CA THR A 151 24.61 2.81 -16.78
C THR A 151 25.40 1.52 -16.61
N THR A 152 24.73 0.40 -16.28
CA THR A 152 25.39 -0.90 -16.02
C THR A 152 25.41 -1.81 -17.23
N LEU A 153 24.34 -1.85 -18.03
CA LEU A 153 24.21 -2.75 -19.18
C LEU A 153 25.08 -2.30 -20.35
N ASP A 154 25.66 -3.25 -21.06
CA ASP A 154 26.37 -3.00 -22.31
C ASP A 154 25.40 -2.69 -23.46
N ASN A 155 25.87 -2.01 -24.50
CA ASN A 155 25.02 -1.55 -25.61
C ASN A 155 24.40 -2.72 -26.40
N LYS A 156 25.11 -3.85 -26.51
CA LYS A 156 24.59 -5.03 -27.21
C LYS A 156 23.37 -5.58 -26.47
N THR A 157 23.47 -5.80 -25.16
CA THR A 157 22.36 -6.24 -24.32
C THR A 157 21.20 -5.22 -24.30
N LEU A 158 21.52 -3.92 -24.30
CA LEU A 158 20.52 -2.84 -24.38
C LEU A 158 19.69 -2.94 -25.66
N ARG A 159 20.36 -3.13 -26.80
CA ARG A 159 19.74 -3.24 -28.12
C ARG A 159 18.90 -4.51 -28.25
N GLU A 160 19.34 -5.62 -27.67
CA GLU A 160 18.54 -6.86 -27.61
C GLU A 160 17.24 -6.66 -26.81
N LYS A 161 17.31 -5.95 -25.68
CA LYS A 161 16.13 -5.61 -24.87
C LYS A 161 15.21 -4.62 -25.59
N ALA A 162 15.77 -3.62 -26.27
CA ALA A 162 15.01 -2.69 -27.10
C ALA A 162 14.31 -3.39 -28.27
N THR A 163 15.00 -4.30 -28.96
CA THR A 163 14.42 -5.14 -30.02
C THR A 163 13.27 -5.99 -29.48
N THR A 164 13.45 -6.60 -28.29
CA THR A 164 12.40 -7.37 -27.63
C THR A 164 11.18 -6.50 -27.32
N LEU A 165 11.40 -5.27 -26.87
CA LEU A 165 10.34 -4.30 -26.60
C LEU A 165 9.61 -3.87 -27.89
N ALA A 166 10.35 -3.54 -28.95
CA ALA A 166 9.78 -3.19 -30.26
C ALA A 166 8.93 -4.34 -30.82
N ASN A 167 9.39 -5.59 -30.69
CA ASN A 167 8.61 -6.75 -31.13
C ASN A 167 7.30 -6.92 -30.34
N LEU A 168 7.29 -6.59 -29.04
CA LEU A 168 6.08 -6.62 -28.20
C LEU A 168 5.06 -5.55 -28.64
N TYR A 169 5.54 -4.40 -29.11
CA TYR A 169 4.72 -3.25 -29.54
C TYR A 169 4.98 -2.91 -31.02
N ARG A 170 4.96 -3.92 -31.90
CA ARG A 170 5.34 -3.80 -33.31
C ARG A 170 4.56 -2.78 -34.14
N ASN A 171 3.38 -2.39 -33.68
CA ASN A 171 2.53 -1.40 -34.35
C ASN A 171 2.83 0.03 -33.88
N ASP A 172 3.50 0.17 -32.73
CA ASP A 172 3.73 1.44 -32.06
C ASP A 172 5.21 1.85 -32.07
N LEU A 173 6.12 0.87 -32.21
CA LEU A 173 7.57 1.06 -32.11
C LEU A 173 8.28 0.52 -33.35
N ASP A 174 9.06 1.39 -34.00
CA ASP A 174 10.01 0.98 -35.03
C ASP A 174 11.26 0.38 -34.37
N LYS A 175 11.65 -0.81 -34.83
CA LYS A 175 12.74 -1.59 -34.24
C LYS A 175 14.10 -0.95 -34.48
N ASP A 176 14.32 -0.41 -35.67
CA ASP A 176 15.62 0.11 -36.08
C ASP A 176 15.84 1.50 -35.47
N GLU A 177 14.80 2.34 -35.45
CA GLU A 177 14.82 3.64 -34.76
C GLU A 177 15.04 3.49 -33.26
N LEU A 178 14.25 2.66 -32.57
CA LEU A 178 14.37 2.46 -31.12
C LEU A 178 15.75 1.92 -30.71
N SER A 179 16.37 1.11 -31.58
CA SER A 179 17.71 0.56 -31.34
C SER A 179 18.80 1.62 -31.34
N VAL A 180 18.66 2.66 -32.16
CA VAL A 180 19.61 3.79 -32.20
C VAL A 180 19.32 4.76 -31.05
N GLU A 181 18.04 5.09 -30.84
CA GLU A 181 17.63 6.03 -29.80
C GLU A 181 18.03 5.56 -28.40
N ILE A 182 17.94 4.26 -28.11
CA ILE A 182 18.26 3.74 -26.78
C ILE A 182 19.75 3.90 -26.43
N GLU A 183 20.64 3.81 -27.42
CA GLU A 183 22.07 4.04 -27.23
C GLU A 183 22.32 5.52 -26.96
N SER A 184 21.74 6.42 -27.77
CA SER A 184 21.82 7.87 -27.54
C SER A 184 21.28 8.27 -26.17
N PHE A 185 20.16 7.68 -25.76
CA PHE A 185 19.53 7.91 -24.47
C PHE A 185 20.45 7.53 -23.30
N LYS A 186 21.12 6.37 -23.39
CA LYS A 186 22.09 5.95 -22.37
C LYS A 186 23.21 6.98 -22.18
N TYR A 187 23.79 7.51 -23.26
CA TYR A 187 24.83 8.52 -23.15
C TYR A 187 24.32 9.84 -22.55
N SER A 188 23.09 10.24 -22.86
CA SER A 188 22.44 11.40 -22.24
C SER A 188 22.30 11.23 -20.72
N VAL A 189 21.86 10.05 -20.27
CA VAL A 189 21.74 9.73 -18.83
C VAL A 189 23.10 9.76 -18.14
N ILE A 190 24.13 9.12 -18.71
CA ILE A 190 25.49 9.14 -18.14
C ILE A 190 26.05 10.56 -18.08
N SER A 191 25.82 11.39 -19.11
CA SER A 191 26.26 12.78 -19.11
C SER A 191 25.66 13.58 -17.96
N SER A 192 24.37 13.36 -17.66
CA SER A 192 23.67 14.03 -16.56
C SER A 192 24.14 13.60 -15.16
N ASP A 193 24.49 12.33 -14.96
CA ASP A 193 25.00 11.82 -13.69
C ASP A 193 26.38 12.41 -13.33
N ASN A 194 27.22 12.63 -14.34
CA ASN A 194 28.55 13.23 -14.15
C ASN A 194 28.50 14.73 -13.80
N LEU A 195 27.44 15.43 -14.20
CA LEU A 195 27.21 16.84 -13.83
C LEU A 195 26.76 16.97 -12.37
N ALA A 196 25.86 16.11 -11.90
CA ALA A 196 25.38 16.14 -10.50
C ALA A 196 26.51 15.93 -9.46
N GLY A 197 27.55 15.16 -9.81
CA GLY A 197 28.73 14.94 -8.96
C GLY A 197 29.70 16.12 -8.86
N ASN A 198 29.67 17.06 -9.83
CA ASN A 198 30.59 18.18 -9.87
C ASN A 198 30.04 19.45 -9.18
N GLU A 199 28.72 19.63 -9.13
CA GLU A 199 28.08 20.75 -8.43
C GLU A 199 28.26 20.67 -6.91
N SER A 200 28.28 19.45 -6.35
CA SER A 200 28.53 19.21 -4.91
C SER A 200 29.96 19.55 -4.44
N LYS A 201 30.92 19.72 -5.37
CA LYS A 201 32.29 20.14 -5.06
C LYS A 201 32.48 21.65 -5.21
N LYS A 202 31.65 22.32 -6.00
CA LYS A 202 31.76 23.76 -6.27
C LYS A 202 31.30 24.61 -5.09
N SER A 203 30.33 24.14 -4.30
CA SER A 203 29.83 24.80 -3.08
C SER A 203 30.75 24.69 -1.85
N LYS A 204 31.84 23.92 -1.94
CA LYS A 204 32.85 23.79 -0.88
C LYS A 204 34.10 24.65 -1.09
N LEU A 205 34.25 25.28 -2.25
CA LEU A 205 35.45 26.03 -2.63
C LEU A 205 35.30 27.56 -2.57
N ASN A 206 34.07 28.05 -2.45
CA ASN A 206 33.74 29.48 -2.39
C ASN A 206 33.45 30.01 -0.97
N SER A 207 33.74 29.23 0.08
CA SER A 207 33.62 29.64 1.49
C SER A 207 34.94 30.05 2.15
N THR A 208 36.08 30.01 1.46
CA THR A 208 37.41 30.29 2.07
C THR A 208 38.15 31.46 1.41
N ALA A 209 37.44 32.40 0.78
CA ALA A 209 38.04 33.60 0.25
C ALA A 209 37.18 34.82 0.58
N LEU A 210 37.23 35.27 1.84
CA LEU A 210 37.01 36.65 2.29
C LEU A 210 37.19 36.70 3.82
N ASP A 211 38.44 36.71 4.26
CA ASP A 211 38.84 37.26 5.57
C ASP A 211 40.20 37.95 5.35
N PHE A 212 40.15 39.24 5.01
CA PHE A 212 41.24 40.21 5.16
C PHE A 212 40.63 41.48 5.76
#